data_AF-A0AAE4EJV5-F1
#
_entry.id   AF-A0AAE4EJV5-F1
#
_cell.length_a   1.000
_cell.length_b   1.000
_cell.length_c   1.000
_cell.angle_alpha   90.00
_cell.angle_beta   90.00
_cell.angle_gamma   90.00
#
_symmetry.space_group_name_H-M   'P 1'
#
loop_
_entity.id
_entity.type
_entity.pdbx_description
1 polymer ?
#
loop_
_entity_poly.entity_id
_entity_poly.type
_entity_poly.pdbx_seq_one_letter_code
_entity_poly.pdbx_strand_id
1 'polypeptide(L)'
;MTDLILSAARSRATEIRRTKLKRFKLVFIQLGAGFQVLREPLLDALGGTRLNAAEFAATTDPIEPTGPVVLDNLEAFAYDGKAGGTTLGALRERVNALRDEDIDVCLVSRSPKIAFAPVAGSNLLADASWHCLPLLGPHECGEEAPQSASLLPTVGLGDQPDVKLLLRQTLSELGVNVLTELDFALFEAGHQAGFITEIEPDVAEALRGAGLARVVDGAVTFVAPGPFWMFRNAVADVIAATVGPQADLPAVAEGLWLIERTIRRVLRDAALAASDAKWRKNLFNESIAAKVLERARHDVNVTAISISDLRDPIEWLSLGELLEVVQSRRFNGLSWDELNWKHFAQDILPIRNRLSHMRLLKKGDRAKVGMWVNRVRTTLF
;
A
#
# COMPACT_ATOMS: atom_id res chain seq x y z
N MET A 1 -7.50 31.69 -13.38
CA MET A 1 -6.66 30.69 -14.07
C MET A 1 -5.94 31.42 -15.19
N THR A 2 -4.61 31.33 -15.26
CA THR A 2 -3.81 32.13 -16.21
C THR A 2 -3.76 31.50 -17.60
N ASP A 3 -3.58 32.31 -18.65
CA ASP A 3 -3.41 31.83 -20.02
C ASP A 3 -2.22 30.87 -20.17
N LEU A 4 -1.19 31.04 -19.33
CA LEU A 4 -0.03 30.16 -19.26
C LEU A 4 -0.42 28.71 -18.88
N ILE A 5 -1.28 28.54 -17.88
CA ILE A 5 -1.75 27.21 -17.43
C ILE A 5 -2.61 26.54 -18.51
N LEU A 6 -3.48 27.31 -19.18
CA LEU A 6 -4.27 26.80 -20.29
C LEU A 6 -3.38 26.36 -21.47
N SER A 7 -2.35 27.15 -21.79
CA SER A 7 -1.36 26.81 -22.81
C SER A 7 -0.55 25.54 -22.45
N ALA A 8 -0.06 25.48 -21.21
CA ALA A 8 0.67 24.35 -20.65
C ALA A 8 -0.15 23.04 -20.69
N ALA A 9 -1.43 23.11 -20.35
CA ALA A 9 -2.35 21.98 -20.42
C ALA A 9 -2.61 21.53 -21.87
N ARG A 10 -2.84 22.47 -22.80
CA ARG A 10 -3.03 22.17 -24.23
C ARG A 10 -1.80 21.51 -24.86
N SER A 11 -0.60 21.96 -24.48
CA SER A 11 0.65 21.36 -24.92
C SER A 11 0.76 19.90 -24.48
N ARG A 12 0.56 19.63 -23.17
CA ARG A 12 0.57 18.28 -22.59
C ARG A 12 -0.51 17.37 -23.20
N ALA A 13 -1.75 17.85 -23.36
CA ALA A 13 -2.82 17.10 -24.01
C ALA A 13 -2.49 16.74 -25.47
N THR A 14 -1.81 17.63 -26.19
CA THR A 14 -1.38 17.38 -27.57
C THR A 14 -0.29 16.31 -27.62
N GLU A 15 0.66 16.35 -26.69
CA GLU A 15 1.68 15.30 -26.55
C GLU A 15 1.04 13.93 -26.27
N ILE A 16 0.13 13.84 -25.29
CA ILE A 16 -0.58 12.61 -24.93
C ILE A 16 -1.29 12.02 -26.14
N ARG A 17 -2.08 12.84 -26.85
CA ARG A 17 -2.82 12.40 -28.05
C ARG A 17 -1.90 11.89 -29.14
N ARG A 18 -0.88 12.67 -29.48
CA ARG A 18 0.00 12.36 -30.64
C ARG A 18 0.95 11.21 -30.39
N THR A 19 1.45 11.06 -29.16
CA THR A 19 2.55 10.13 -28.86
C THR A 19 2.09 8.88 -28.12
N LYS A 20 1.11 9.00 -27.22
CA LYS A 20 0.69 7.90 -26.34
C LYS A 20 -0.61 7.26 -26.80
N LEU A 21 -1.69 8.01 -26.92
CA LEU A 21 -3.00 7.45 -27.30
C LEU A 21 -2.94 6.81 -28.69
N LYS A 22 -2.36 7.51 -29.68
CA LYS A 22 -2.17 6.97 -31.03
C LYS A 22 -1.36 5.66 -31.06
N ARG A 23 -0.42 5.47 -30.14
CA ARG A 23 0.48 4.29 -30.12
C ARG A 23 -0.09 3.13 -29.31
N PHE A 24 -0.69 3.41 -28.16
CA PHE A 24 -1.04 2.39 -27.17
C PHE A 24 -2.55 2.15 -27.04
N LYS A 25 -3.39 3.06 -27.55
CA LYS A 25 -4.87 3.03 -27.48
C LYS A 25 -5.47 3.04 -26.07
N LEU A 26 -4.70 2.66 -25.04
CA LEU A 26 -5.07 2.71 -23.64
C LEU A 26 -3.92 3.35 -22.84
N VAL A 27 -4.20 4.51 -22.26
CA VAL A 27 -3.20 5.29 -21.51
C VAL A 27 -3.70 5.54 -20.09
N PHE A 28 -2.81 5.49 -19.10
CA PHE A 28 -3.10 5.84 -17.72
C PHE A 28 -2.29 7.08 -17.31
N ILE A 29 -2.98 8.06 -16.71
CA ILE A 29 -2.39 9.31 -16.24
C ILE A 29 -2.76 9.50 -14.77
N GLN A 30 -1.75 9.72 -13.94
CA GLN A 30 -1.93 10.18 -12.56
C GLN A 30 -1.99 11.71 -12.56
N LEU A 31 -3.04 12.27 -11.97
CA LEU A 31 -3.36 13.69 -12.01
C LEU A 31 -3.99 14.13 -10.68
N GLY A 32 -3.24 13.94 -9.58
CA GLY A 32 -3.69 14.22 -8.22
C GLY A 32 -3.58 15.69 -7.77
N ALA A 33 -3.57 15.89 -6.46
CA ALA A 33 -3.37 17.18 -5.78
C ALA A 33 -2.10 17.90 -6.25
N GLY A 34 -1.03 17.15 -6.52
CA GLY A 34 0.21 17.68 -7.12
C GLY A 34 0.03 18.32 -8.50
N PHE A 35 -1.05 18.01 -9.22
CA PHE A 35 -1.36 18.54 -10.56
C PHE A 35 -2.75 19.20 -10.64
N GLN A 36 -3.38 19.50 -9.50
CA GLN A 36 -4.75 19.99 -9.42
C GLN A 36 -5.05 21.20 -10.32
N VAL A 37 -4.10 22.14 -10.48
CA VAL A 37 -4.28 23.33 -11.35
C VAL A 37 -4.32 22.98 -12.84
N LEU A 38 -3.70 21.86 -13.24
CA LEU A 38 -3.71 21.37 -14.62
C LEU A 38 -4.86 20.40 -14.86
N ARG A 39 -5.53 19.88 -13.83
CA ARG A 39 -6.47 18.78 -13.98
C ARG A 39 -7.60 19.09 -14.97
N GLU A 40 -8.44 20.07 -14.64
CA GLU A 40 -9.58 20.44 -15.50
C GLU A 40 -9.13 20.95 -16.88
N PRO A 41 -8.16 21.88 -16.99
CA PRO A 41 -7.67 22.32 -18.30
C PRO A 41 -7.11 21.21 -19.18
N LEU A 42 -6.43 20.23 -18.59
CA LEU A 42 -5.88 19.10 -19.32
C LEU A 42 -6.99 18.18 -19.80
N LEU A 43 -7.95 17.85 -18.93
CA LEU A 43 -9.11 17.03 -19.27
C LEU A 43 -9.92 17.65 -20.41
N ASP A 44 -10.17 18.96 -20.36
CA ASP A 44 -10.85 19.69 -21.43
C ASP A 44 -10.02 19.68 -22.74
N ALA A 45 -8.70 19.86 -22.63
CA ALA A 45 -7.80 19.92 -23.79
C ALA A 45 -7.52 18.54 -24.44
N LEU A 46 -7.68 17.44 -23.69
CA LEU A 46 -7.66 16.09 -24.25
C LEU A 46 -8.81 15.91 -25.25
N GLY A 47 -9.94 16.58 -25.02
CA GLY A 47 -11.13 16.54 -25.87
C GLY A 47 -11.81 15.17 -25.88
N GLY A 48 -12.81 15.02 -26.74
CA GLY A 48 -13.62 13.80 -26.84
C GLY A 48 -14.67 13.70 -25.73
N THR A 49 -14.99 12.46 -25.33
CA THR A 49 -16.08 12.17 -24.39
C THR A 49 -15.51 11.88 -23.01
N ARG A 50 -15.72 12.79 -22.05
CA ARG A 50 -15.35 12.61 -20.64
C ARG A 50 -16.47 11.92 -19.87
N LEU A 51 -16.13 10.87 -19.13
CA LEU A 51 -17.07 10.09 -18.32
C LEU A 51 -16.47 9.81 -16.95
N ASN A 52 -17.33 9.66 -15.94
CA ASN A 52 -16.91 9.10 -14.66
C ASN A 52 -16.71 7.58 -14.80
N ALA A 53 -15.58 7.06 -14.33
CA ALA A 53 -15.25 5.64 -14.49
C ALA A 53 -16.24 4.70 -13.79
N ALA A 54 -16.76 5.06 -12.62
CA ALA A 54 -17.71 4.23 -11.88
C ALA A 54 -19.09 4.21 -12.54
N GLU A 55 -19.58 5.36 -12.98
CA GLU A 55 -20.85 5.46 -13.70
C GLU A 55 -20.78 4.75 -15.05
N PHE A 56 -19.67 4.92 -15.77
CA PHE A 56 -19.41 4.17 -16.99
C PHE A 56 -19.40 2.66 -16.71
N ALA A 57 -18.70 2.17 -15.69
CA ALA A 57 -18.71 0.75 -15.36
C ALA A 57 -20.08 0.21 -14.89
N ALA A 58 -21.02 1.06 -14.52
CA ALA A 58 -22.34 0.67 -14.02
C ALA A 58 -23.43 0.66 -15.10
N THR A 59 -23.33 1.49 -16.15
CA THR A 59 -24.31 1.52 -17.24
C THR A 59 -24.01 0.51 -18.34
N THR A 60 -25.06 0.00 -18.99
CA THR A 60 -25.00 -0.81 -20.22
C THR A 60 -25.25 0.01 -21.47
N ASP A 61 -25.57 1.30 -21.32
CA ASP A 61 -25.96 2.13 -22.45
C ASP A 61 -24.79 2.29 -23.43
N PRO A 62 -25.05 2.15 -24.74
CA PRO A 62 -24.05 2.41 -25.76
C PRO A 62 -23.63 3.88 -25.69
N ILE A 63 -22.37 4.12 -26.01
CA ILE A 63 -21.81 5.47 -26.06
C ILE A 63 -21.39 5.73 -27.48
N GLU A 64 -21.74 6.89 -28.00
CA GLU A 64 -21.29 7.38 -29.30
C GLU A 64 -20.23 8.46 -29.07
N PRO A 65 -18.95 8.09 -28.89
CA PRO A 65 -17.93 9.05 -28.56
C PRO A 65 -17.57 9.93 -29.76
N THR A 66 -17.38 11.22 -29.52
CA THR A 66 -16.98 12.20 -30.54
C THR A 66 -15.46 12.28 -30.72
N GLY A 67 -14.71 11.35 -30.12
CA GLY A 67 -13.26 11.33 -30.09
C GLY A 67 -12.73 10.33 -29.04
N PRO A 68 -11.55 10.58 -28.43
CA PRO A 68 -11.07 9.72 -27.35
C PRO A 68 -12.04 9.72 -26.16
N VAL A 69 -12.11 8.60 -25.45
CA VAL A 69 -12.89 8.49 -24.21
C VAL A 69 -11.96 8.72 -23.02
N VAL A 70 -12.29 9.71 -22.20
CA VAL A 70 -11.53 10.05 -20.99
C VAL A 70 -12.31 9.58 -19.77
N LEU A 71 -11.81 8.56 -19.09
CA LEU A 71 -12.42 7.98 -17.90
C LEU A 71 -11.77 8.58 -16.65
N ASP A 72 -12.51 9.49 -16.01
CA ASP A 72 -12.07 10.24 -14.84
C ASP A 72 -12.51 9.58 -13.52
N ASN A 73 -11.90 10.01 -12.41
CA ASN A 73 -12.18 9.54 -11.04
C ASN A 73 -11.97 8.03 -10.85
N LEU A 74 -10.98 7.46 -11.54
CA LEU A 74 -10.68 6.03 -11.45
C LEU A 74 -10.26 5.61 -10.02
N GLU A 75 -9.74 6.54 -9.20
CA GLU A 75 -9.37 6.30 -7.80
C GLU A 75 -10.52 5.76 -6.93
N ALA A 76 -11.77 5.91 -7.37
CA ALA A 76 -12.92 5.30 -6.72
C ALA A 76 -12.78 3.78 -6.57
N PHE A 77 -12.02 3.11 -7.46
CA PHE A 77 -11.76 1.67 -7.41
C PHE A 77 -10.46 1.31 -6.66
N ALA A 78 -9.68 2.27 -6.16
CA ALA A 78 -8.33 2.00 -5.66
C ALA A 78 -8.31 1.07 -4.44
N TYR A 79 -9.26 1.24 -3.50
CA TYR A 79 -9.21 0.56 -2.20
C TYR A 79 -9.45 -0.95 -2.27
N ASP A 80 -10.51 -1.40 -2.95
CA ASP A 80 -10.90 -2.81 -3.01
C ASP A 80 -11.30 -3.29 -4.42
N GLY A 81 -11.06 -2.46 -5.44
CA GLY A 81 -11.45 -2.75 -6.81
C GLY A 81 -12.94 -2.57 -7.09
N LYS A 82 -13.70 -1.93 -6.19
CA LYS A 82 -15.14 -1.69 -6.34
C LYS A 82 -15.46 -0.21 -6.18
N ALA A 83 -16.45 0.25 -6.94
CA ALA A 83 -17.00 1.60 -6.81
C ALA A 83 -18.48 1.57 -7.23
N GLY A 84 -19.38 2.21 -6.48
CA GLY A 84 -20.78 2.33 -6.88
C GLY A 84 -21.51 1.00 -7.16
N GLY A 85 -21.10 -0.11 -6.51
CA GLY A 85 -21.67 -1.44 -6.74
C GLY A 85 -21.12 -2.18 -7.98
N THR A 86 -20.24 -1.55 -8.76
CA THR A 86 -19.55 -2.19 -9.89
C THR A 86 -18.09 -2.49 -9.54
N THR A 87 -17.41 -3.24 -10.41
CA THR A 87 -16.04 -3.73 -10.19
C THR A 87 -15.10 -3.23 -11.28
N LEU A 88 -13.80 -3.20 -10.98
CA LEU A 88 -12.76 -2.92 -11.96
C LEU A 88 -12.73 -3.97 -13.11
N GLY A 89 -13.30 -5.16 -12.88
CA GLY A 89 -13.53 -6.17 -13.93
C GLY A 89 -14.59 -5.72 -14.94
N ALA A 90 -15.74 -5.27 -14.46
CA ALA A 90 -16.80 -4.72 -15.32
C ALA A 90 -16.34 -3.48 -16.09
N LEU A 91 -15.57 -2.60 -15.44
CA LEU A 91 -14.95 -1.47 -16.14
C LEU A 91 -14.04 -1.93 -17.28
N ARG A 92 -13.22 -2.97 -17.04
CA ARG A 92 -12.30 -3.52 -18.04
C ARG A 92 -13.05 -4.05 -19.25
N GLU A 93 -14.14 -4.79 -19.05
CA GLU A 93 -14.97 -5.32 -20.14
C GLU A 93 -15.48 -4.19 -21.03
N ARG A 94 -16.00 -3.11 -20.44
CA ARG A 94 -16.44 -1.93 -21.20
C ARG A 94 -15.31 -1.21 -21.93
N VAL A 95 -14.15 -1.05 -21.29
CA VAL A 95 -12.97 -0.45 -21.93
C VAL A 95 -12.50 -1.31 -23.11
N ASN A 96 -12.54 -2.63 -22.99
CA ASN A 96 -12.18 -3.51 -24.09
C ASN A 96 -13.15 -3.39 -25.26
N ALA A 97 -14.47 -3.28 -25.01
CA ALA A 97 -15.44 -3.04 -26.07
C ALA A 97 -15.15 -1.75 -26.85
N LEU A 98 -14.82 -0.65 -26.16
CA LEU A 98 -14.39 0.59 -26.83
C LEU A 98 -13.13 0.39 -27.68
N ARG A 99 -12.15 -0.38 -27.16
CA ARG A 99 -10.90 -0.66 -27.89
C ARG A 99 -11.12 -1.55 -29.10
N ASP A 100 -12.05 -2.49 -29.04
CA ASP A 100 -12.42 -3.35 -30.17
C ASP A 100 -13.06 -2.53 -31.32
N GLU A 101 -13.66 -1.38 -30.99
CA GLU A 101 -14.16 -0.37 -31.93
C GLU A 101 -13.10 0.66 -32.35
N ASP A 102 -11.82 0.41 -32.06
CA ASP A 102 -10.66 1.28 -32.32
C ASP A 102 -10.69 2.65 -31.62
N ILE A 103 -11.47 2.78 -30.53
CA ILE A 103 -11.59 4.01 -29.76
C ILE A 103 -10.41 4.14 -28.77
N ASP A 104 -9.76 5.29 -28.79
CA ASP A 104 -8.69 5.64 -27.86
C ASP A 104 -9.26 5.91 -26.45
N VAL A 105 -8.69 5.27 -25.42
CA VAL A 105 -9.13 5.40 -24.03
C VAL A 105 -8.02 5.99 -23.15
N CYS A 106 -8.34 7.04 -22.41
CA CYS A 106 -7.47 7.66 -21.41
C CYS A 106 -8.06 7.48 -20.01
N LEU A 107 -7.39 6.69 -19.18
CA LEU A 107 -7.71 6.50 -17.76
C LEU A 107 -7.04 7.60 -16.94
N VAL A 108 -7.81 8.34 -16.15
CA VAL A 108 -7.30 9.42 -15.31
C VAL A 108 -7.63 9.13 -13.85
N SER A 109 -6.61 9.18 -13.00
CA SER A 109 -6.76 8.95 -11.57
C SER A 109 -5.97 9.96 -10.74
N ARG A 110 -6.46 10.27 -9.53
CA ARG A 110 -5.64 10.93 -8.50
C ARG A 110 -4.57 9.98 -7.93
N SER A 111 -4.90 8.69 -7.82
CA SER A 111 -4.04 7.68 -7.22
C SER A 111 -3.13 7.00 -8.26
N PRO A 112 -1.92 6.58 -7.88
CA PRO A 112 -1.03 5.82 -8.76
C PRO A 112 -1.52 4.39 -8.95
N LYS A 113 -1.03 3.68 -9.99
CA LYS A 113 -1.41 2.28 -10.26
C LYS A 113 -1.18 1.35 -9.06
N ILE A 114 -0.07 1.51 -8.34
CA ILE A 114 0.27 0.70 -7.15
C ILE A 114 -0.71 0.87 -5.98
N ALA A 115 -1.53 1.93 -5.98
CA ALA A 115 -2.56 2.13 -4.97
C ALA A 115 -3.79 1.24 -5.18
N PHE A 116 -3.97 0.70 -6.38
CA PHE A 116 -5.14 -0.12 -6.71
C PHE A 116 -4.96 -1.55 -6.21
N ALA A 117 -5.98 -2.06 -5.51
CA ALA A 117 -6.01 -3.45 -5.10
C ALA A 117 -5.92 -4.40 -6.31
N PRO A 118 -5.19 -5.52 -6.21
CA PRO A 118 -5.19 -6.53 -7.24
C PRO A 118 -6.56 -7.19 -7.34
N VAL A 119 -7.19 -7.11 -8.51
CA VAL A 119 -8.51 -7.72 -8.77
C VAL A 119 -8.32 -8.93 -9.67
N ALA A 120 -8.72 -10.11 -9.18
CA ALA A 120 -8.65 -11.34 -9.97
C ALA A 120 -9.43 -11.17 -11.29
N GLY A 121 -8.77 -11.47 -12.42
CA GLY A 121 -9.35 -11.34 -13.75
C GLY A 121 -9.31 -9.92 -14.35
N SER A 122 -8.89 -8.89 -13.60
CA SER A 122 -8.72 -7.54 -14.16
C SER A 122 -7.27 -7.07 -14.12
N ASN A 123 -6.66 -6.93 -15.30
CA ASN A 123 -5.34 -6.34 -15.50
C ASN A 123 -5.43 -4.95 -16.16
N LEU A 124 -6.57 -4.25 -16.08
CA LEU A 124 -6.83 -3.01 -16.82
C LEU A 124 -5.69 -1.99 -16.69
N LEU A 125 -5.17 -1.79 -15.47
CA LEU A 125 -4.08 -0.85 -15.20
C LEU A 125 -2.71 -1.35 -15.66
N ALA A 126 -2.50 -2.68 -15.68
CA ALA A 126 -1.29 -3.29 -16.20
C ALA A 126 -1.26 -3.22 -17.74
N ASP A 127 -2.43 -3.34 -18.39
CA ASP A 127 -2.58 -3.24 -19.84
C ASP A 127 -2.43 -1.78 -20.34
N ALA A 128 -2.68 -0.79 -19.48
CA ALA A 128 -2.60 0.62 -19.83
C ALA A 128 -1.14 1.14 -19.87
N SER A 129 -0.75 1.83 -20.94
CA SER A 129 0.54 2.54 -20.96
C SER A 129 0.51 3.70 -19.97
N TRP A 130 1.45 3.73 -19.01
CA TRP A 130 1.60 4.89 -18.14
C TRP A 130 2.15 6.09 -18.91
N HIS A 131 1.66 7.28 -18.56
CA HIS A 131 2.24 8.56 -18.98
C HIS A 131 2.44 9.47 -17.77
N CYS A 132 3.71 9.78 -17.49
CA CYS A 132 4.11 10.76 -16.50
C CYS A 132 3.98 12.16 -17.09
N LEU A 133 3.17 13.01 -16.47
CA LEU A 133 3.11 14.42 -16.86
C LEU A 133 4.39 15.14 -16.45
N PRO A 134 4.97 15.98 -17.34
CA PRO A 134 6.07 16.83 -16.95
C PRO A 134 5.57 17.91 -15.99
N LEU A 135 6.41 18.22 -14.99
CA LEU A 135 6.21 19.33 -14.06
C LEU A 135 6.11 20.66 -14.82
N LEU A 136 5.53 21.68 -14.20
CA LEU A 136 5.53 23.03 -14.78
C LEU A 136 6.95 23.59 -14.83
N GLY A 137 7.33 24.11 -15.98
CA GLY A 137 8.58 24.86 -16.15
C GLY A 137 8.45 26.27 -15.56
N PRO A 138 9.58 26.95 -15.27
CA PRO A 138 9.57 28.31 -14.71
C PRO A 138 8.79 29.33 -15.56
N HIS A 139 8.76 29.15 -16.88
CA HIS A 139 8.03 30.01 -17.83
C HIS A 139 6.53 29.71 -17.90
N GLU A 140 6.08 28.58 -17.34
CA GLU A 140 4.67 28.22 -17.22
C GLU A 140 4.09 28.66 -15.86
N CYS A 141 4.97 29.01 -14.92
CA CYS A 141 4.64 29.62 -13.64
C CYS A 141 4.55 31.15 -13.79
N GLY A 142 3.56 31.80 -13.17
CA GLY A 142 3.46 33.27 -13.18
C GLY A 142 4.62 33.95 -12.46
N GLU A 143 4.81 35.26 -12.68
CA GLU A 143 5.94 36.06 -12.15
C GLU A 143 6.03 36.09 -10.61
N GLU A 144 4.95 35.74 -9.90
CA GLU A 144 4.88 35.71 -8.44
C GLU A 144 5.46 34.44 -7.80
N ALA A 145 5.92 33.45 -8.59
CA ALA A 145 6.49 32.22 -8.06
C ALA A 145 7.96 32.44 -7.62
N PRO A 146 8.31 32.28 -6.32
CA PRO A 146 9.68 32.42 -5.86
C PRO A 146 10.59 31.40 -6.55
N GLN A 147 11.63 31.90 -7.22
CA GLN A 147 12.53 31.17 -8.13
C GLN A 147 13.30 29.98 -7.51
N SER A 148 13.23 29.74 -6.20
CA SER A 148 14.04 28.71 -5.53
C SER A 148 13.27 27.57 -4.82
N ALA A 149 11.93 27.48 -4.90
CA ALA A 149 11.20 26.48 -4.09
C ALA A 149 10.03 25.73 -4.76
N SER A 150 9.64 26.02 -6.01
CA SER A 150 8.39 25.48 -6.58
C SER A 150 8.64 24.61 -7.82
N LEU A 151 8.85 23.32 -7.62
CA LEU A 151 8.79 22.33 -8.70
C LEU A 151 7.70 21.27 -8.46
N LEU A 152 6.62 21.65 -7.76
CA LEU A 152 5.33 21.00 -8.00
C LEU A 152 4.55 21.81 -9.03
N PRO A 153 3.72 21.15 -9.86
CA PRO A 153 2.74 21.81 -10.70
C PRO A 153 1.73 22.67 -9.91
N THR A 154 1.77 22.68 -8.58
CA THR A 154 0.69 23.21 -7.73
C THR A 154 1.16 24.01 -6.53
N VAL A 155 2.06 24.96 -6.74
CA VAL A 155 1.86 26.19 -5.95
C VAL A 155 0.62 26.86 -6.54
N GLY A 156 -0.55 26.44 -6.05
CA GLY A 156 -1.85 26.99 -6.40
C GLY A 156 -1.79 28.50 -6.28
N LEU A 157 -2.15 29.16 -7.38
CA LEU A 157 -2.13 30.60 -7.63
C LEU A 157 -2.88 31.39 -6.54
N GLY A 158 -2.22 31.61 -5.41
CA GLY A 158 -2.68 32.42 -4.31
C GLY A 158 -1.47 32.92 -3.52
N ASP A 159 -1.63 34.08 -2.89
CA ASP A 159 -0.53 34.84 -2.30
C ASP A 159 0.24 34.08 -1.21
N GLN A 160 -0.36 33.02 -0.63
CA GLN A 160 0.28 32.13 0.35
C GLN A 160 -0.13 30.65 0.17
N PRO A 161 0.65 29.84 -0.55
CA PRO A 161 0.38 28.42 -0.72
C PRO A 161 0.63 27.62 0.58
N ASP A 162 -0.35 26.84 1.02
CA ASP A 162 -0.15 25.88 2.11
C ASP A 162 0.55 24.61 1.60
N VAL A 163 1.88 24.67 1.54
CA VAL A 163 2.74 23.56 1.12
C VAL A 163 2.53 22.31 1.97
N LYS A 164 2.26 22.47 3.28
CA LYS A 164 2.06 21.33 4.18
C LYS A 164 0.76 20.60 3.83
N LEU A 165 -0.32 21.35 3.60
CA LEU A 165 -1.59 20.77 3.17
C LEU A 165 -1.45 20.06 1.83
N LEU A 166 -0.76 20.67 0.86
CA LEU A 166 -0.52 20.08 -0.45
C LEU A 166 0.26 18.76 -0.35
N LEU A 167 1.35 18.75 0.42
CA LEU A 167 2.15 17.53 0.64
C LEU A 167 1.30 16.43 1.27
N ARG A 168 0.50 16.75 2.30
CA ARG A 168 -0.40 15.78 2.94
C ARG A 168 -1.44 15.24 1.96
N GLN A 169 -2.09 16.10 1.17
CA GLN A 169 -3.07 15.68 0.17
C GLN A 169 -2.44 14.78 -0.89
N THR A 170 -1.29 15.20 -1.43
CA THR A 170 -0.54 14.44 -2.45
C THR A 170 -0.12 13.07 -1.92
N LEU A 171 0.39 13.00 -0.69
CA LEU A 171 0.81 11.75 -0.04
C LEU A 171 -0.38 10.83 0.27
N SER A 172 -1.52 11.39 0.70
CA SER A 172 -2.73 10.61 0.95
C SER A 172 -3.26 9.93 -0.32
N GLU A 173 -3.16 10.58 -1.48
CA GLU A 173 -3.58 10.01 -2.76
C GLU A 173 -2.69 8.85 -3.25
N LEU A 174 -1.43 8.75 -2.77
CA LEU A 174 -0.50 7.67 -3.15
C LEU A 174 -0.93 6.29 -2.65
N GLY A 175 -1.77 6.26 -1.62
CA GLY A 175 -2.27 5.02 -1.03
C GLY A 175 -1.27 4.31 -0.11
N VAL A 176 -1.80 3.35 0.64
CA VAL A 176 -1.09 2.73 1.77
C VAL A 176 0.17 1.96 1.37
N ASN A 177 0.18 1.35 0.18
CA ASN A 177 1.34 0.58 -0.31
C ASN A 177 2.57 1.48 -0.44
N VAL A 178 2.41 2.67 -1.01
CA VAL A 178 3.48 3.66 -1.12
C VAL A 178 3.88 4.18 0.26
N LEU A 179 2.90 4.51 1.11
CA LEU A 179 3.16 5.02 2.46
C LEU A 179 3.97 4.03 3.32
N THR A 180 3.73 2.72 3.19
CA THR A 180 4.50 1.71 3.95
C THR A 180 5.95 1.59 3.50
N GLU A 181 6.22 1.79 2.20
CA GLU A 181 7.58 1.82 1.68
C GLU A 181 8.30 3.10 2.09
N LEU A 182 7.59 4.24 2.08
CA LEU A 182 8.11 5.50 2.60
C LEU A 182 8.37 5.42 4.11
N ASP A 183 7.53 4.74 4.89
CA ASP A 183 7.76 4.52 6.32
C ASP A 183 9.09 3.81 6.55
N PHE A 184 9.30 2.71 5.82
CA PHE A 184 10.55 1.96 5.86
C PHE A 184 11.74 2.83 5.47
N ALA A 185 11.71 3.45 4.28
CA ALA A 185 12.84 4.20 3.75
C ALA A 185 13.24 5.38 4.67
N LEU A 186 12.26 6.13 5.17
CA LEU A 186 12.51 7.39 5.89
C LEU A 186 12.71 7.23 7.40
N PHE A 187 12.11 6.21 8.02
CA PHE A 187 12.13 6.05 9.48
C PHE A 187 12.86 4.80 9.94
N GLU A 188 12.76 3.68 9.21
CA GLU A 188 13.47 2.45 9.60
C GLU A 188 14.89 2.41 9.03
N ALA A 189 15.07 2.73 7.75
CA ALA A 189 16.37 2.71 7.07
C ALA A 189 17.12 4.05 7.17
N GLY A 190 16.41 5.15 7.45
CA GLY A 190 17.01 6.47 7.70
C GLY A 190 17.57 7.15 6.45
N HIS A 191 17.06 6.80 5.26
CA HIS A 191 17.48 7.40 4.01
C HIS A 191 17.19 8.91 3.95
N GLN A 192 18.05 9.65 3.25
CA GLN A 192 17.93 11.10 3.03
C GLN A 192 17.27 11.38 1.67
N ALA A 193 17.35 12.61 1.16
CA ALA A 193 16.73 13.02 -0.10
C ALA A 193 17.09 12.15 -1.34
N GLY A 194 18.18 11.36 -1.28
CA GLY A 194 18.56 10.38 -2.30
C GLY A 194 17.77 9.06 -2.32
N PHE A 195 16.84 8.88 -1.36
CA PHE A 195 16.07 7.62 -1.17
C PHE A 195 15.32 7.15 -2.42
N ILE A 196 14.99 8.07 -3.34
CA ILE A 196 14.21 7.77 -4.55
C ILE A 196 14.85 6.70 -5.45
N THR A 197 16.17 6.51 -5.32
CA THR A 197 16.93 5.49 -6.06
C THR A 197 17.04 4.14 -5.32
N GLU A 198 16.63 4.11 -4.06
CA GLU A 198 16.75 2.96 -3.15
C GLU A 198 15.40 2.26 -2.90
N ILE A 199 14.29 2.90 -3.28
CA ILE A 199 12.93 2.34 -3.18
C ILE A 199 12.54 1.52 -4.41
N GLU A 200 11.47 0.74 -4.28
CA GLU A 200 10.92 -0.03 -5.39
C GLU A 200 10.57 0.86 -6.62
N PRO A 201 10.81 0.39 -7.86
CA PRO A 201 10.53 1.15 -9.07
C PRO A 201 9.07 1.64 -9.19
N ASP A 202 8.09 0.83 -8.78
CA ASP A 202 6.67 1.19 -8.81
C ASP A 202 6.36 2.35 -7.85
N VAL A 203 7.08 2.44 -6.73
CA VAL A 203 6.94 3.53 -5.75
C VAL A 203 7.60 4.79 -6.29
N ALA A 204 8.76 4.67 -6.94
CA ALA A 204 9.38 5.79 -7.65
C ALA A 204 8.48 6.30 -8.81
N GLU A 205 7.84 5.39 -9.56
CA GLU A 205 6.83 5.72 -10.58
C GLU A 205 5.66 6.51 -9.98
N ALA A 206 5.11 6.05 -8.85
CA ALA A 206 4.03 6.71 -8.14
C ALA A 206 4.39 8.12 -7.65
N LEU A 207 5.60 8.29 -7.09
CA LEU A 207 6.11 9.60 -6.66
C LEU A 207 6.32 10.54 -7.84
N ARG A 208 6.77 10.02 -9.00
CA ARG A 208 6.88 10.79 -10.24
C ARG A 208 5.52 11.25 -10.75
N GLY A 209 4.54 10.34 -10.78
CA GLY A 209 3.17 10.67 -11.18
C GLY A 209 2.47 11.64 -10.24
N ALA A 210 2.88 11.70 -8.96
CA ALA A 210 2.43 12.70 -8.00
C ALA A 210 3.20 14.03 -8.06
N GLY A 211 4.24 14.11 -8.89
CA GLY A 211 5.08 15.29 -9.05
C GLY A 211 6.18 15.44 -8.00
N LEU A 212 6.35 14.48 -7.10
CA LEU A 212 7.35 14.48 -6.04
C LEU A 212 8.73 14.00 -6.51
N ALA A 213 8.82 13.49 -7.74
CA ALA A 213 10.06 13.07 -8.39
C ALA A 213 10.03 13.42 -9.89
N ARG A 214 11.21 13.59 -10.49
CA ARG A 214 11.38 13.81 -11.93
C ARG A 214 12.60 13.06 -12.47
N VAL A 215 12.75 13.01 -13.79
CA VAL A 215 13.98 12.49 -14.41
C VAL A 215 14.85 13.66 -14.83
N VAL A 216 16.11 13.68 -14.39
CA VAL A 216 17.15 14.63 -14.80
C VAL A 216 18.33 13.82 -15.31
N ASP A 217 18.76 14.06 -16.54
CA ASP A 217 19.89 13.36 -17.17
C ASP A 217 19.80 11.82 -17.09
N GLY A 218 18.57 11.29 -17.20
CA GLY A 218 18.30 9.85 -17.13
C GLY A 218 18.17 9.26 -15.71
N ALA A 219 18.47 10.04 -14.66
CA ALA A 219 18.33 9.62 -13.27
C ALA A 219 17.04 10.15 -12.64
N VAL A 220 16.39 9.35 -11.79
CA VAL A 220 15.24 9.82 -11.01
C VAL A 220 15.73 10.66 -9.84
N THR A 221 15.20 11.87 -9.70
CA THR A 221 15.55 12.82 -8.65
C THR A 221 14.30 13.24 -7.88
N PHE A 222 14.40 13.26 -6.56
CA PHE A 222 13.36 13.76 -5.67
C PHE A 222 13.26 15.29 -5.74
N VAL A 223 12.05 15.83 -5.86
CA VAL A 223 11.81 17.27 -6.11
C VAL A 223 10.63 17.85 -5.32
N ALA A 224 10.31 17.27 -4.15
CA ALA A 224 9.28 17.83 -3.30
C ALA A 224 9.60 19.28 -2.87
N PRO A 225 8.57 20.12 -2.66
CA PRO A 225 8.74 21.52 -2.29
C PRO A 225 9.26 21.64 -0.86
N GLY A 226 10.10 22.65 -0.64
CA GLY A 226 10.64 22.96 0.68
C GLY A 226 11.71 21.97 1.15
N PRO A 227 12.15 22.09 2.42
CA PRO A 227 13.19 21.24 2.97
C PRO A 227 12.70 19.81 3.19
N PHE A 228 13.60 18.83 3.03
CA PHE A 228 13.29 17.39 3.12
C PHE A 228 12.56 16.97 4.41
N TRP A 229 12.86 17.60 5.55
CA TRP A 229 12.18 17.32 6.82
C TRP A 229 10.67 17.60 6.76
N MET A 230 10.22 18.53 5.92
CA MET A 230 8.80 18.86 5.75
C MET A 230 8.07 17.71 5.07
N PHE A 231 8.67 17.13 4.03
CA PHE A 231 8.16 15.92 3.38
C PHE A 231 8.12 14.74 4.35
N ARG A 232 9.22 14.51 5.09
CA ARG A 232 9.29 13.44 6.10
C ARG A 232 8.18 13.58 7.15
N ASN A 233 7.95 14.78 7.66
CA ASN A 233 6.87 15.03 8.62
C ASN A 233 5.49 14.84 8.00
N ALA A 234 5.28 15.25 6.75
CA ALA A 234 4.01 15.02 6.06
C ALA A 234 3.71 13.53 5.87
N VAL A 235 4.73 12.70 5.61
CA VAL A 235 4.57 11.22 5.57
C VAL A 235 4.13 10.69 6.94
N ALA A 236 4.80 11.12 8.02
CA ALA A 236 4.41 10.72 9.38
C ALA A 236 2.96 11.12 9.70
N ASP A 237 2.57 12.34 9.34
CA ASP A 237 1.21 12.85 9.57
C ASP A 237 0.16 12.02 8.81
N VAL A 238 0.42 11.68 7.55
CA VAL A 238 -0.52 10.90 6.72
C VAL A 238 -0.62 9.46 7.22
N ILE A 239 0.49 8.84 7.63
CA ILE A 239 0.48 7.51 8.26
C ILE A 239 -0.36 7.56 9.56
N ALA A 240 -0.12 8.55 10.42
CA ALA A 240 -0.86 8.69 11.67
C ALA A 240 -2.36 8.98 11.46
N ALA A 241 -2.73 9.68 10.37
CA ALA A 241 -4.11 9.94 10.00
C ALA A 241 -4.81 8.75 9.33
N THR A 242 -4.08 7.68 8.97
CA THR A 242 -4.65 6.50 8.34
C THR A 242 -5.30 5.60 9.40
N VAL A 243 -6.63 5.71 9.54
CA VAL A 243 -7.42 4.96 10.54
C VAL A 243 -8.09 3.72 9.95
N GLY A 244 -8.33 3.69 8.63
CA GLY A 244 -9.02 2.59 7.97
C GLY A 244 -8.18 1.30 7.93
N PRO A 245 -8.79 0.11 8.07
CA PRO A 245 -8.07 -1.15 7.92
C PRO A 245 -7.52 -1.30 6.51
N GLN A 246 -6.34 -1.90 6.35
CA GLN A 246 -5.83 -2.27 5.03
C GLN A 246 -6.61 -3.45 4.46
N ALA A 247 -6.78 -3.51 3.14
CA ALA A 247 -7.48 -4.59 2.46
C ALA A 247 -6.90 -5.98 2.79
N ASP A 248 -5.59 -6.08 3.02
CA ASP A 248 -4.91 -7.33 3.36
C ASP A 248 -4.99 -7.71 4.85
N LEU A 249 -5.46 -6.81 5.71
CA LEU A 249 -5.50 -7.00 7.16
C LEU A 249 -6.28 -8.27 7.58
N PRO A 250 -7.49 -8.55 7.07
CA PRO A 250 -8.23 -9.75 7.47
C PRO A 250 -7.47 -11.03 7.15
N ALA A 251 -6.93 -11.14 5.93
CA ALA A 251 -6.19 -12.32 5.49
C ALA A 251 -4.90 -12.55 6.30
N VAL A 252 -4.19 -11.47 6.63
CA VAL A 252 -2.99 -11.53 7.49
C VAL A 252 -3.35 -11.95 8.91
N ALA A 253 -4.37 -11.32 9.51
CA ALA A 253 -4.80 -11.62 10.88
C ALA A 253 -5.28 -13.08 11.02
N GLU A 254 -6.11 -13.54 10.08
CA GLU A 254 -6.58 -14.94 10.04
C GLU A 254 -5.43 -15.93 9.86
N GLY A 255 -4.49 -15.63 8.97
CA GLY A 255 -3.33 -16.47 8.73
C GLY A 255 -2.41 -16.58 9.95
N LEU A 256 -2.11 -15.45 10.60
CA LEU A 256 -1.36 -15.43 11.85
C LEU A 256 -2.07 -16.20 12.97
N TRP A 257 -3.39 -16.00 13.12
CA TRP A 257 -4.19 -16.75 14.08
C TRP A 257 -4.09 -18.25 13.86
N LEU A 258 -4.23 -18.71 12.61
CA LEU A 258 -4.13 -20.12 12.26
C LEU A 258 -2.75 -20.69 12.58
N ILE A 259 -1.70 -19.98 12.19
CA ILE A 259 -0.31 -20.36 12.46
C ILE A 259 -0.11 -20.52 13.97
N GLU A 260 -0.43 -19.49 14.76
CA GLU A 260 -0.24 -19.52 16.21
C GLU A 260 -1.05 -20.64 16.87
N ARG A 261 -2.34 -20.78 16.52
CA ARG A 261 -3.20 -21.84 17.08
C ARG A 261 -2.68 -23.23 16.75
N THR A 262 -2.15 -23.43 15.56
CA THR A 262 -1.59 -24.73 15.15
C THR A 262 -0.34 -25.06 15.94
N ILE A 263 0.63 -24.13 16.03
CA ILE A 263 1.86 -24.34 16.80
C ILE A 263 1.53 -24.62 18.28
N ARG A 264 0.62 -23.85 18.88
CA ARG A 264 0.17 -24.06 20.27
C ARG A 264 -0.46 -25.42 20.48
N ARG A 265 -1.31 -25.88 19.55
CA ARG A 265 -1.92 -27.21 19.60
C ARG A 265 -0.86 -28.31 19.57
N VAL A 266 0.05 -28.26 18.60
CA VAL A 266 1.10 -29.29 18.45
C VAL A 266 2.03 -29.32 19.65
N LEU A 267 2.40 -28.14 20.18
CA LEU A 267 3.18 -28.05 21.42
C LEU A 267 2.44 -28.68 22.60
N ARG A 268 1.13 -28.45 22.73
CA ARG A 268 0.31 -29.06 23.78
C ARG A 268 0.32 -30.57 23.67
N ASP A 269 0.11 -31.11 22.47
CA ASP A 269 0.07 -32.55 22.22
C ASP A 269 1.43 -33.19 22.55
N ALA A 270 2.53 -32.56 22.13
CA ALA A 270 3.88 -32.98 22.49
C ALA A 270 4.14 -32.91 24.00
N ALA A 271 3.64 -31.89 24.69
CA ALA A 271 3.80 -31.73 26.14
C ALA A 271 3.02 -32.78 26.93
N LEU A 272 1.80 -33.10 26.49
CA LEU A 272 0.97 -34.17 27.03
C LEU A 272 1.64 -35.52 26.83
N ALA A 273 2.15 -35.81 25.64
CA ALA A 273 2.88 -37.06 25.37
C ALA A 273 4.13 -37.21 26.26
N ALA A 274 4.82 -36.11 26.55
CA ALA A 274 6.08 -36.14 27.32
C ALA A 274 5.89 -36.16 28.86
N SER A 275 4.75 -35.74 29.41
CA SER A 275 4.60 -35.58 30.87
C SER A 275 3.19 -35.79 31.43
N ASP A 276 2.25 -36.24 30.58
CA ASP A 276 0.87 -36.59 30.94
C ASP A 276 0.24 -35.57 31.91
N ALA A 277 -0.33 -35.98 33.05
CA ALA A 277 -1.01 -35.09 34.00
C ALA A 277 -0.13 -33.94 34.55
N LYS A 278 1.21 -34.06 34.49
CA LYS A 278 2.16 -33.04 34.99
C LYS A 278 2.65 -32.10 33.88
N TRP A 279 2.10 -32.19 32.66
CA TRP A 279 2.57 -31.41 31.52
C TRP A 279 2.63 -29.91 31.81
N ARG A 280 1.60 -29.33 32.45
CA ARG A 280 1.55 -27.89 32.79
C ARG A 280 2.72 -27.45 33.66
N LYS A 281 2.98 -28.22 34.74
CA LYS A 281 4.07 -27.92 35.68
C LYS A 281 5.44 -28.01 35.02
N ASN A 282 5.60 -28.94 34.09
CA ASN A 282 6.88 -29.24 33.46
C ASN A 282 7.08 -28.52 32.13
N LEU A 283 6.14 -27.69 31.69
CA LEU A 283 6.12 -27.12 30.34
C LEU A 283 7.19 -26.04 30.13
N PHE A 284 7.44 -25.23 31.15
CA PHE A 284 8.26 -24.02 31.07
C PHE A 284 9.45 -24.06 32.03
N ASN A 285 10.47 -23.26 31.73
CA ASN A 285 11.43 -22.83 32.74
C ASN A 285 10.77 -21.82 33.70
N GLU A 286 11.42 -21.56 34.84
CA GLU A 286 10.88 -20.67 35.88
C GLU A 286 10.61 -19.24 35.38
N SER A 287 11.45 -18.73 34.47
CA SER A 287 11.31 -17.37 33.92
C SER A 287 10.04 -17.22 33.07
N ILE A 288 9.81 -18.14 32.13
CA ILE A 288 8.61 -18.14 31.28
C ILE A 288 7.36 -18.42 32.12
N ALA A 289 7.45 -19.35 33.08
CA ALA A 289 6.37 -19.65 34.01
C ALA A 289 5.92 -18.41 34.81
N ALA A 290 6.86 -17.61 35.32
CA ALA A 290 6.55 -16.38 36.04
C ALA A 290 5.79 -15.38 35.16
N LYS A 291 6.28 -15.12 33.93
CA LYS A 291 5.66 -14.20 32.98
C LYS A 291 4.25 -14.64 32.54
N VAL A 292 4.08 -15.93 32.26
CA VAL A 292 2.77 -16.49 31.88
C VAL A 292 1.77 -16.34 33.02
N LEU A 293 2.17 -16.69 34.24
CA LEU A 293 1.30 -16.59 35.41
C LEU A 293 0.94 -15.13 35.70
N GLU A 294 1.89 -14.21 35.58
CA GLU A 294 1.66 -12.78 35.72
C GLU A 294 0.62 -12.28 34.71
N ARG A 295 0.78 -12.58 33.41
CA ARG A 295 -0.21 -12.18 32.39
C ARG A 295 -1.58 -12.79 32.65
N ALA A 296 -1.64 -14.06 33.03
CA ALA A 296 -2.89 -14.74 33.32
C ALA A 296 -3.64 -14.10 34.50
N ARG A 297 -2.92 -13.68 35.54
CA ARG A 297 -3.49 -12.98 36.70
C ARG A 297 -4.02 -11.59 36.38
N HIS A 298 -3.39 -10.88 35.46
CA HIS A 298 -3.81 -9.53 35.06
C HIS A 298 -5.03 -9.51 34.14
N ASP A 299 -5.46 -10.65 33.63
CA ASP A 299 -6.58 -10.76 32.69
C ASP A 299 -7.74 -11.58 33.29
N VAL A 300 -7.75 -12.91 33.15
CA VAL A 300 -8.90 -13.74 33.53
C VAL A 300 -8.69 -14.69 34.73
N ASN A 301 -7.44 -14.98 35.14
CA ASN A 301 -7.12 -15.95 36.19
C ASN A 301 -6.51 -15.28 37.43
N VAL A 302 -7.19 -14.26 37.97
CA VAL A 302 -6.70 -13.40 39.07
C VAL A 302 -6.23 -14.18 40.30
N THR A 303 -6.86 -15.33 40.60
CA THR A 303 -6.58 -16.13 41.81
C THR A 303 -5.57 -17.27 41.60
N ALA A 304 -5.06 -17.49 40.37
CA ALA A 304 -4.14 -18.60 40.10
C ALA A 304 -2.84 -18.44 40.91
N ILE A 305 -2.45 -19.44 41.69
CA ILE A 305 -1.23 -19.42 42.52
C ILE A 305 -0.03 -19.96 41.72
N SER A 306 -0.28 -20.90 40.81
CA SER A 306 0.72 -21.58 40.00
C SER A 306 0.26 -21.77 38.55
N ILE A 307 1.22 -22.09 37.66
CA ILE A 307 0.95 -22.48 36.26
C ILE A 307 0.00 -23.70 36.16
N SER A 308 0.00 -24.57 37.17
CA SER A 308 -0.86 -25.76 37.18
C SER A 308 -2.33 -25.42 37.34
N ASP A 309 -2.64 -24.23 37.87
CA ASP A 309 -4.01 -23.76 38.10
C ASP A 309 -4.64 -23.20 36.81
N LEU A 310 -3.81 -22.92 35.79
CA LEU A 310 -4.28 -22.44 34.50
C LEU A 310 -4.86 -23.59 33.68
N ARG A 311 -6.05 -23.37 33.09
CA ARG A 311 -6.66 -24.32 32.13
C ARG A 311 -5.65 -24.74 31.07
N ASP A 312 -5.03 -23.74 30.45
CA ASP A 312 -3.96 -23.91 29.49
C ASP A 312 -2.91 -22.80 29.60
N PRO A 313 -1.71 -23.10 30.09
CA PRO A 313 -0.64 -22.13 30.21
C PRO A 313 0.01 -21.75 28.86
N ILE A 314 -0.16 -22.55 27.79
CA ILE A 314 0.36 -22.24 26.45
C ILE A 314 -0.33 -21.02 25.85
N GLU A 315 -1.61 -20.77 26.17
CA GLU A 315 -2.38 -19.65 25.58
C GLU A 315 -1.82 -18.27 25.94
N TRP A 316 -1.01 -18.18 27.00
CA TRP A 316 -0.45 -16.93 27.52
C TRP A 316 0.95 -16.60 26.99
N LEU A 317 1.56 -17.51 26.22
CA LEU A 317 2.84 -17.25 25.57
C LEU A 317 2.67 -16.20 24.49
N SER A 318 3.60 -15.25 24.42
CA SER A 318 3.81 -14.47 23.20
C SER A 318 4.32 -15.39 22.08
N LEU A 319 4.24 -14.96 20.82
CA LEU A 319 4.78 -15.77 19.72
C LEU A 319 6.30 -16.00 19.89
N GLY A 320 7.05 -15.00 20.38
CA GLY A 320 8.47 -15.16 20.67
C GLY A 320 8.76 -16.26 21.70
N GLU A 321 8.05 -16.24 22.84
CA GLU A 321 8.21 -17.26 23.87
C GLU A 321 7.71 -18.64 23.42
N LEU A 322 6.65 -18.68 22.59
CA LEU A 322 6.17 -19.92 21.98
C LEU A 322 7.27 -20.58 21.14
N LEU A 323 7.96 -19.79 20.31
CA LEU A 323 9.07 -20.29 19.51
C LEU A 323 10.28 -20.71 20.35
N GLU A 324 10.56 -20.01 21.46
CA GLU A 324 11.60 -20.40 22.42
C GLU A 324 11.30 -21.78 23.03
N VAL A 325 10.06 -22.00 23.47
CA VAL A 325 9.65 -23.28 24.06
C VAL A 325 9.72 -24.39 23.01
N VAL A 326 9.19 -24.16 21.80
CA VAL A 326 9.21 -25.14 20.69
C VAL A 326 10.64 -25.55 20.32
N GLN A 327 11.57 -24.61 20.27
CA GLN A 327 12.97 -24.88 19.91
C GLN A 327 13.83 -25.35 21.08
N SER A 328 13.27 -25.45 22.29
CA SER A 328 14.00 -25.99 23.44
C SER A 328 14.39 -27.46 23.21
N ARG A 329 15.45 -27.92 23.88
CA ARG A 329 15.92 -29.32 23.83
C ARG A 329 14.82 -30.35 24.11
N ARG A 330 13.80 -29.96 24.87
CA ARG A 330 12.68 -30.82 25.24
C ARG A 330 11.78 -31.16 24.05
N PHE A 331 11.52 -30.17 23.20
CA PHE A 331 10.60 -30.30 22.06
C PHE A 331 11.33 -30.40 20.73
N ASN A 332 12.63 -30.10 20.69
CA ASN A 332 13.53 -30.27 19.57
C ASN A 332 13.00 -29.70 18.24
N GLY A 333 12.33 -28.55 18.29
CA GLY A 333 11.75 -27.91 17.10
C GLY A 333 10.50 -28.60 16.56
N LEU A 334 9.91 -29.55 17.29
CA LEU A 334 8.79 -30.37 16.83
C LEU A 334 9.14 -31.07 15.50
N SER A 335 8.44 -30.75 14.41
CA SER A 335 8.68 -31.35 13.08
C SER A 335 9.60 -30.53 12.19
N TRP A 336 10.10 -29.37 12.64
CA TRP A 336 10.96 -28.49 11.86
C TRP A 336 12.35 -28.37 12.48
N ASP A 337 13.36 -28.26 11.62
CA ASP A 337 14.72 -27.95 12.02
C ASP A 337 14.90 -26.48 12.46
N GLU A 338 16.05 -26.18 13.06
CA GLU A 338 16.41 -24.85 13.55
C GLU A 338 16.40 -23.79 12.44
N LEU A 339 16.85 -24.14 11.23
CA LEU A 339 16.92 -23.22 10.11
C LEU A 339 15.51 -22.76 9.68
N ASN A 340 14.56 -23.69 9.62
CA ASN A 340 13.18 -23.38 9.28
C ASN A 340 12.50 -22.52 10.34
N TRP A 341 12.74 -22.78 11.63
CA TRP A 341 12.24 -21.90 12.69
C TRP A 341 12.86 -20.51 12.66
N LYS A 342 14.15 -20.42 12.34
CA LYS A 342 14.83 -19.12 12.16
C LYS A 342 14.22 -18.32 11.01
N HIS A 343 13.99 -18.94 9.85
CA HIS A 343 13.32 -18.28 8.73
C HIS A 343 11.88 -17.89 9.07
N PHE A 344 11.13 -18.77 9.73
CA PHE A 344 9.79 -18.46 10.22
C PHE A 344 9.80 -17.23 11.13
N ALA A 345 10.71 -17.19 12.10
CA ALA A 345 10.82 -16.08 13.03
C ALA A 345 11.17 -14.76 12.32
N GLN A 346 12.10 -14.80 11.35
CA GLN A 346 12.51 -13.64 10.55
C GLN A 346 11.34 -13.08 9.72
N ASP A 347 10.49 -13.93 9.17
CA ASP A 347 9.36 -13.49 8.36
C ASP A 347 8.14 -13.08 9.18
N ILE A 348 7.75 -13.88 10.17
CA ILE A 348 6.46 -13.77 10.85
C ILE A 348 6.49 -12.84 12.06
N LEU A 349 7.55 -12.84 12.87
CA LEU A 349 7.59 -12.00 14.08
C LEU A 349 7.46 -10.50 13.75
N PRO A 350 8.13 -9.94 12.72
CA PRO A 350 7.95 -8.54 12.38
C PRO A 350 6.51 -8.20 11.97
N ILE A 351 5.85 -9.09 11.22
CA ILE A 351 4.45 -8.90 10.79
C ILE A 351 3.51 -8.92 11.99
N ARG A 352 3.66 -9.94 12.86
CA ARG A 352 2.88 -10.06 14.10
C ARG A 352 3.09 -8.86 15.01
N ASN A 353 4.32 -8.38 15.15
CA ASN A 353 4.64 -7.22 15.98
C ASN A 353 3.99 -5.94 15.42
N ARG A 354 4.07 -5.70 14.11
CA ARG A 354 3.36 -4.58 13.46
C ARG A 354 1.87 -4.64 13.77
N LEU A 355 1.25 -5.79 13.59
CA LEU A 355 -0.18 -5.99 13.88
C LEU A 355 -0.50 -5.71 15.36
N SER A 356 0.30 -6.19 16.30
CA SER A 356 0.08 -5.94 17.73
C SER A 356 0.24 -4.48 18.15
N HIS A 357 0.94 -3.68 17.35
CA HIS A 357 1.13 -2.24 17.56
C HIS A 357 0.23 -1.39 16.65
N MET A 358 -0.73 -1.99 15.94
CA MET A 358 -1.59 -1.31 14.97
C MET A 358 -0.81 -0.52 13.91
N ARG A 359 0.38 -0.99 13.54
CA ARG A 359 1.17 -0.43 12.45
C ARG A 359 0.69 -0.97 11.11
N LEU A 360 0.88 -0.17 10.06
CA LEU A 360 0.56 -0.57 8.69
C LEU A 360 1.36 -1.83 8.28
N LEU A 361 0.67 -2.77 7.66
CA LEU A 361 1.23 -3.94 6.99
C LEU A 361 2.05 -3.52 5.77
N LYS A 362 3.18 -4.18 5.56
CA LYS A 362 4.03 -3.94 4.38
C LYS A 362 3.51 -4.71 3.17
N LYS A 363 3.89 -4.24 1.98
CA LYS A 363 3.69 -4.98 0.72
C LYS A 363 4.28 -6.39 0.85
N GLY A 364 3.48 -7.39 0.50
CA GLY A 364 3.90 -8.80 0.55
C GLY A 364 3.74 -9.51 1.90
N ASP A 365 3.36 -8.82 2.98
CA ASP A 365 3.10 -9.48 4.28
C ASP A 365 2.04 -10.59 4.15
N ARG A 366 0.96 -10.33 3.39
CA ARG A 366 -0.06 -11.34 3.06
C ARG A 366 0.52 -12.58 2.38
N ALA A 367 1.40 -12.39 1.39
CA ALA A 367 2.01 -13.50 0.67
C ALA A 367 2.91 -14.34 1.58
N LYS A 368 3.73 -13.68 2.43
CA LYS A 368 4.58 -14.34 3.43
C LYS A 368 3.75 -15.15 4.42
N VAL A 369 2.70 -14.55 4.99
CA VAL A 369 1.79 -15.25 5.91
C VAL A 369 1.11 -16.43 5.21
N GLY A 370 0.61 -16.25 3.99
CA GLY A 370 -0.01 -17.33 3.20
C GLY A 370 0.93 -18.50 2.93
N MET A 371 2.20 -18.23 2.57
CA MET A 371 3.24 -19.26 2.42
C MET A 371 3.42 -20.06 3.71
N TRP A 372 3.54 -19.39 4.86
CA TRP A 372 3.73 -20.05 6.14
C TRP A 372 2.47 -20.78 6.63
N VAL A 373 1.26 -20.29 6.34
CA VAL A 373 0.01 -21.02 6.58
C VAL A 373 0.01 -22.36 5.84
N ASN A 374 0.36 -22.35 4.55
CA ASN A 374 0.42 -23.58 3.76
C ASN A 374 1.49 -24.55 4.30
N ARG A 375 2.64 -24.02 4.72
CA ARG A 375 3.70 -24.83 5.29
C ARG A 375 3.28 -25.45 6.62
N VAL A 376 2.75 -24.67 7.56
CA VAL A 376 2.24 -25.16 8.85
C VAL A 376 1.17 -26.24 8.64
N ARG A 377 0.25 -26.05 7.69
CA ARG A 377 -0.80 -27.03 7.35
C ARG A 377 -0.29 -28.33 6.73
N THR A 378 0.89 -28.35 6.15
CA THR A 378 1.42 -29.55 5.48
C THR A 378 2.39 -30.33 6.36
N THR A 379 3.03 -29.68 7.33
CA THR A 379 4.11 -30.29 8.11
C THR A 379 3.82 -30.41 9.62
N LEU A 380 2.89 -29.61 10.15
CA LEU A 380 2.55 -29.60 11.58
C LEU A 380 1.10 -30.02 11.85
N PHE A 381 0.32 -30.31 10.80
CA PHE A 381 -1.06 -30.77 10.92
C PHE A 381 -1.17 -32.28 11.00
#